data_AF-A0A2V7VWR0-F1
#
_entry.id   AF-A0A2V7VWR0-F1
#
_cell.length_a   1.000
_cell.length_b   1.000
_cell.length_c   1.000
_cell.angle_alpha   90.00
_cell.angle_beta   90.00
_cell.angle_gamma   90.00
#
_symmetry.space_group_name_H-M   'P 1'
#
loop_
_entity.id
_entity.type
_entity.pdbx_description
1 polymer ?
#
loop_
_entity_poly.entity_id
_entity_poly.type
_entity_poly.pdbx_seq_one_letter_code
_entity_poly.pdbx_strand_id
1 'polypeptide(L)'
;MTTTNATIPDATAAAEPSDGAITPVPHQPPTLTVTQYQQLAAKFMAALDEAAQIIPNMETAHTSTADFVRAYQNVPVKFLATTTSGVEQSAELQGVKKFDVAAARDTLQFLDAFGPGLDKASALKKKLQFTLNSRKASLGFDSLQIYDIAKGLARDPDSADLEALLENMRRDLGRSGPKTPSALKKVGPTPGIGVPTPRLLAEHKPGGRTDDDAEPRG
;
A
#
# COMPACT_ATOMS: atom_id res chain seq x y z
N MET A 1 -46.33 -9.96 -50.49
CA MET A 1 -46.60 -9.36 -51.81
C MET A 1 -45.90 -8.00 -51.85
N THR A 2 -45.00 -7.83 -52.84
CA THR A 2 -44.49 -6.58 -53.46
C THR A 2 -43.81 -5.53 -52.56
N THR A 3 -42.64 -4.94 -52.85
CA THR A 3 -41.68 -5.02 -53.97
C THR A 3 -40.40 -4.28 -53.57
N THR A 4 -39.26 -4.91 -53.87
CA THR A 4 -37.91 -4.40 -54.16
C THR A 4 -37.82 -2.96 -54.67
N ASN A 5 -36.82 -2.19 -54.25
CA ASN A 5 -36.10 -1.37 -55.23
C ASN A 5 -34.63 -1.14 -54.84
N ALA A 6 -33.75 -1.85 -55.55
CA ALA A 6 -32.36 -1.52 -55.70
C ALA A 6 -32.23 -0.52 -56.86
N THR A 7 -31.38 0.49 -56.74
CA THR A 7 -30.92 1.26 -57.89
C THR A 7 -29.46 1.62 -57.67
N ILE A 8 -28.61 0.89 -58.37
CA ILE A 8 -27.25 1.29 -58.74
C ILE A 8 -27.37 1.83 -60.17
N PRO A 9 -26.70 2.94 -60.50
CA PRO A 9 -26.10 3.09 -61.80
C PRO A 9 -24.58 3.08 -61.69
N ASP A 10 -24.01 2.22 -62.53
CA ASP A 10 -22.61 2.09 -62.91
C ASP A 10 -22.28 3.10 -64.03
N ALA A 11 -20.98 3.28 -64.30
CA ALA A 11 -20.29 4.00 -65.39
C ALA A 11 -19.42 5.18 -64.90
N THR A 12 -18.11 4.97 -64.68
CA THR A 12 -17.01 4.82 -65.66
C THR A 12 -16.29 6.16 -65.96
N ALA A 13 -15.04 6.20 -65.44
CA ALA A 13 -13.82 6.81 -65.98
C ALA A 13 -13.70 8.33 -66.25
N ALA A 14 -12.87 8.99 -65.45
CA ALA A 14 -11.75 9.80 -65.94
C ALA A 14 -10.64 9.81 -64.88
N ALA A 15 -9.51 9.20 -65.21
CA ALA A 15 -8.27 9.29 -64.45
C ALA A 15 -7.51 10.54 -64.89
N GLU A 16 -7.07 11.36 -63.92
CA GLU A 16 -5.92 12.25 -64.08
C GLU A 16 -4.92 11.94 -62.95
N PRO A 17 -3.60 11.91 -63.24
CA PRO A 17 -2.57 11.47 -62.31
C PRO A 17 -2.21 12.59 -61.34
N SER A 18 -2.60 12.46 -60.07
CA SER A 18 -2.10 13.34 -59.02
C SER A 18 -0.75 12.85 -58.54
N ASP A 19 0.26 13.66 -58.87
CA ASP A 19 1.64 13.60 -58.42
C ASP A 19 1.78 13.23 -56.93
N GLY A 20 2.76 12.38 -56.66
CA GLY A 20 3.09 11.88 -55.34
C GLY A 20 3.65 12.98 -54.43
N ALA A 21 2.77 13.60 -53.65
CA ALA A 21 3.14 14.30 -52.43
C ALA A 21 2.79 13.42 -51.23
N ILE A 22 3.75 12.58 -50.81
CA ILE A 22 3.75 11.98 -49.47
C ILE A 22 3.97 13.11 -48.46
N THR A 23 2.88 13.77 -48.07
CA THR A 23 2.86 14.61 -46.87
C THR A 23 3.25 13.74 -45.69
N PRO A 24 4.33 14.04 -44.94
CA PRO A 24 4.65 13.30 -43.74
C PRO A 24 3.50 13.48 -42.76
N VAL A 25 2.82 12.39 -42.42
CA VAL A 25 1.82 12.37 -41.35
C VAL A 25 2.52 12.85 -40.08
N PRO A 26 2.11 13.97 -39.47
CA PRO A 26 2.74 14.42 -38.24
C PRO A 26 2.52 13.34 -37.17
N HIS A 27 3.63 12.79 -36.68
CA HIS A 27 3.64 11.85 -35.56
C HIS A 27 3.21 12.62 -34.32
N GLN A 28 1.90 12.61 -34.05
CA GLN A 28 1.32 13.27 -32.90
C GLN A 28 1.83 12.52 -31.65
N PRO A 29 2.59 13.19 -30.74
CA PRO A 29 3.03 12.54 -29.51
C PRO A 29 1.77 12.13 -28.71
N PRO A 30 1.76 10.94 -28.07
CA PRO A 30 0.62 10.53 -27.25
C PRO A 30 0.41 11.59 -26.17
N THR A 31 -0.64 12.39 -26.33
CA THR A 31 -1.02 13.41 -25.35
C THR A 31 -1.42 12.65 -24.10
N LEU A 32 -0.60 12.72 -23.04
CA LEU A 32 -0.86 12.04 -21.78
C LEU A 32 -2.22 12.48 -21.24
N THR A 33 -3.12 11.51 -21.09
CA THR A 33 -4.50 11.62 -20.63
C THR A 33 -4.58 12.12 -19.18
N VAL A 34 -4.40 13.43 -18.97
CA VAL A 34 -4.67 14.08 -17.67
C VAL A 34 -6.16 13.97 -17.28
N THR A 35 -7.05 13.53 -18.17
CA THR A 35 -8.50 13.65 -17.97
C THR A 35 -9.21 12.42 -17.41
N GLN A 36 -8.88 11.18 -17.82
CA GLN A 36 -9.72 10.02 -17.49
C GLN A 36 -9.51 9.49 -16.06
N TYR A 37 -8.26 9.22 -15.66
CA TYR A 37 -7.99 8.68 -14.32
C TYR A 37 -8.25 9.70 -13.22
N GLN A 38 -8.04 10.98 -13.50
CA GLN A 38 -8.36 12.07 -12.59
C GLN A 38 -9.87 12.22 -12.40
N GLN A 39 -10.67 12.10 -13.46
CA GLN A 39 -12.13 12.05 -13.38
C GLN A 39 -12.64 10.82 -12.61
N LEU A 40 -12.04 9.64 -12.84
CA LEU A 40 -12.41 8.42 -12.12
C LEU A 40 -12.08 8.53 -10.63
N ALA A 41 -10.92 9.08 -10.29
CA ALA A 41 -10.53 9.34 -8.91
C ALA A 41 -11.49 10.33 -8.24
N ALA A 42 -11.87 11.42 -8.91
CA ALA A 42 -12.84 12.39 -8.38
C ALA A 42 -14.20 11.73 -8.09
N LYS A 43 -14.72 10.91 -9.02
CA LYS A 43 -15.96 10.14 -8.81
C LYS A 43 -15.84 9.16 -7.64
N PHE A 44 -14.70 8.48 -7.52
CA PHE A 44 -14.44 7.56 -6.42
C PHE A 44 -14.40 8.27 -5.07
N MET A 45 -13.74 9.43 -4.98
CA MET A 45 -13.71 10.24 -3.75
C MET A 45 -15.11 10.73 -3.37
N ALA A 46 -15.89 11.25 -4.34
CA ALA A 46 -17.26 11.67 -4.09
C ALA A 46 -18.16 10.54 -3.56
N ALA A 47 -17.98 9.31 -4.08
CA ALA A 47 -18.72 8.15 -3.58
C ALA A 47 -18.31 7.75 -2.14
N LEU A 48 -17.05 7.96 -1.75
CA LEU A 48 -16.61 7.75 -0.36
C LEU A 48 -17.20 8.82 0.58
N ASP A 49 -17.26 10.07 0.13
CA ASP A 49 -17.86 11.15 0.91
C ASP A 49 -19.37 10.93 1.09
N GLU A 50 -20.07 10.48 0.05
CA GLU A 50 -21.49 10.08 0.14
C GLU A 50 -21.69 8.91 1.10
N ALA A 51 -20.83 7.88 1.03
CA ALA A 51 -20.86 6.76 1.96
C ALA A 51 -20.63 7.21 3.41
N ALA A 52 -19.76 8.19 3.65
CA ALA A 52 -19.51 8.74 4.98
C ALA A 52 -20.74 9.48 5.56
N GLN A 53 -21.57 10.12 4.72
CA GLN A 53 -22.78 10.81 5.16
C GLN A 53 -23.89 9.86 5.65
N ILE A 54 -23.86 8.59 5.22
CA ILE A 54 -24.87 7.58 5.61
C ILE A 54 -24.60 7.05 7.02
N ILE A 55 -23.35 7.08 7.47
CA ILE A 55 -22.96 6.50 8.76
C ILE A 55 -23.33 7.48 9.87
N PRO A 56 -24.26 7.11 10.77
CA PRO A 56 -24.63 7.98 11.88
C PRO A 56 -23.46 8.17 12.84
N ASN A 57 -23.30 9.38 13.38
CA ASN A 57 -22.34 9.72 14.45
C ASN A 57 -20.88 9.33 14.16
N MET A 58 -20.37 9.57 12.94
CA MET A 58 -18.94 9.42 12.66
C MET A 58 -18.11 10.43 13.47
N GLU A 59 -17.42 9.94 14.50
CA GLU A 59 -16.45 10.75 15.24
C GLU A 59 -15.13 10.87 14.46
N THR A 60 -14.63 12.10 14.32
CA THR A 60 -13.25 12.31 13.88
C THR A 60 -12.31 12.01 15.05
N ALA A 61 -11.18 11.36 14.79
CA ALA A 61 -10.20 11.09 15.84
C ALA A 61 -9.69 12.41 16.45
N HIS A 62 -10.11 12.69 17.69
CA HIS A 62 -9.62 13.82 18.46
C HIS A 62 -8.46 13.35 19.35
N THR A 63 -7.41 14.17 19.47
CA THR A 63 -6.22 13.80 20.26
C THR A 63 -6.54 13.54 21.73
N SER A 64 -7.58 14.17 22.27
CA SER A 64 -8.05 13.98 23.66
C SER A 64 -8.78 12.65 23.89
N THR A 65 -9.39 12.05 22.86
CA THR A 65 -10.10 10.77 22.94
C THR A 65 -9.28 9.60 22.41
N ALA A 66 -8.22 9.87 21.65
CA ALA A 66 -7.37 8.85 21.03
C ALA A 66 -6.73 7.89 22.04
N ASP A 67 -6.20 8.40 23.17
CA ASP A 67 -5.58 7.55 24.21
C ASP A 67 -6.62 6.63 24.87
N PHE A 68 -7.83 7.15 25.11
CA PHE A 68 -8.94 6.36 25.63
C PHE A 68 -9.35 5.26 24.66
N VAL A 69 -9.59 5.60 23.39
CA VAL A 69 -9.94 4.61 22.35
C VAL A 69 -8.87 3.53 22.24
N ARG A 70 -7.59 3.92 22.21
CA ARG A 70 -6.47 2.98 22.11
C ARG A 70 -6.41 2.01 23.29
N ALA A 71 -6.72 2.47 24.50
CA ALA A 71 -6.71 1.63 25.69
C ALA A 71 -7.81 0.55 25.68
N TYR A 72 -8.99 0.85 25.12
CA TYR A 72 -10.18 -0.01 25.22
C TYR A 72 -10.63 -0.68 23.91
N GLN A 73 -10.08 -0.30 22.75
CA GLN A 73 -10.46 -0.88 21.44
C GLN A 73 -10.23 -2.39 21.32
N ASN A 74 -9.35 -2.97 22.14
CA ASN A 74 -9.02 -4.40 22.10
C ASN A 74 -9.90 -5.25 23.02
N VAL A 75 -10.89 -4.66 23.69
CA VAL A 75 -11.83 -5.42 24.52
C VAL A 75 -12.70 -6.29 23.63
N PRO A 76 -12.79 -7.62 23.87
CA PRO A 76 -13.57 -8.50 23.01
C PRO A 76 -15.07 -8.15 23.01
N VAL A 77 -15.69 -8.09 21.83
CA VAL A 77 -17.14 -7.83 21.68
C VAL A 77 -17.99 -8.83 22.45
N LYS A 78 -17.58 -10.12 22.48
CA LYS A 78 -18.25 -11.17 23.27
C LYS A 78 -18.26 -10.87 24.76
N PHE A 79 -17.17 -10.30 25.29
CA PHE A 79 -17.11 -9.90 26.69
C PHE A 79 -18.11 -8.77 26.96
N LEU A 80 -18.15 -7.74 26.10
CA LEU A 80 -19.13 -6.65 26.21
C LEU A 80 -20.58 -7.15 26.19
N ALA A 81 -20.89 -8.10 25.30
CA ALA A 81 -22.21 -8.72 25.22
C ALA A 81 -22.57 -9.49 26.50
N THR A 82 -21.66 -10.33 27.01
CA THR A 82 -21.87 -11.08 28.26
C THR A 82 -22.04 -10.14 29.46
N THR A 83 -21.23 -9.09 29.56
CA THR A 83 -21.35 -8.09 30.64
C THR A 83 -22.70 -7.35 30.55
N THR A 84 -23.13 -6.96 29.36
CA THR A 84 -24.43 -6.30 29.14
C THR A 84 -25.58 -7.20 29.62
N SER A 85 -25.60 -8.47 29.18
CA SER A 85 -26.59 -9.46 29.63
C SER A 85 -26.54 -9.72 31.13
N GLY A 86 -25.35 -9.73 31.74
CA GLY A 86 -25.18 -9.93 33.18
C GLY A 86 -25.75 -8.76 34.00
N VAL A 87 -25.52 -7.51 33.56
CA VAL A 87 -26.09 -6.32 34.21
C VAL A 87 -27.61 -6.29 34.04
N GLU A 88 -28.15 -6.74 32.90
CA GLU A 88 -29.59 -6.84 32.68
C GLU A 88 -30.29 -7.84 33.62
N GLN A 89 -29.62 -8.95 33.94
CA GLN A 89 -30.20 -10.00 34.77
C GLN A 89 -30.09 -9.71 36.28
N SER A 90 -29.21 -8.81 36.69
CA SER A 90 -28.97 -8.50 38.10
C SER A 90 -29.45 -7.09 38.49
N ALA A 91 -30.51 -7.03 39.30
CA ALA A 91 -31.04 -5.78 39.85
C ALA A 91 -30.01 -5.04 40.73
N GLU A 92 -29.12 -5.77 41.41
CA GLU A 92 -28.06 -5.19 42.24
C GLU A 92 -27.06 -4.40 41.39
N LEU A 93 -26.66 -4.94 40.24
CA LEU A 93 -25.74 -4.29 39.31
C LEU A 93 -26.37 -3.07 38.62
N GLN A 94 -27.67 -3.13 38.33
CA GLN A 94 -28.41 -1.97 37.80
C GLN A 94 -28.45 -0.81 38.81
N GLY A 95 -28.52 -1.12 40.11
CA GLY A 95 -28.51 -0.13 41.19
C GLY A 95 -27.29 0.79 41.19
N VAL A 96 -26.16 0.35 40.61
CA VAL A 96 -24.90 1.10 40.56
C VAL A 96 -24.94 2.26 39.55
N LYS A 97 -25.85 2.21 38.55
CA LYS A 97 -26.06 3.26 37.53
C LYS A 97 -24.78 3.74 36.80
N LYS A 98 -23.73 2.93 36.77
CA LYS A 98 -22.46 3.21 36.04
C LYS A 98 -22.45 2.67 34.62
N PHE A 99 -23.37 1.77 34.28
CA PHE A 99 -23.44 1.10 33.00
C PHE A 99 -24.82 1.35 32.38
N ASP A 100 -24.84 2.00 31.22
CA ASP A 100 -26.07 2.20 30.46
C ASP A 100 -26.28 1.02 29.52
N VAL A 101 -27.22 0.17 29.90
CA VAL A 101 -27.59 -1.04 29.15
C VAL A 101 -28.15 -0.70 27.77
N ALA A 102 -28.95 0.37 27.66
CA ALA A 102 -29.59 0.72 26.39
C ALA A 102 -28.54 1.19 25.38
N ALA A 103 -27.63 2.07 25.80
CA ALA A 103 -26.51 2.52 24.97
C ALA A 103 -25.55 1.36 24.62
N ALA A 104 -25.30 0.43 25.54
CA ALA A 104 -24.46 -0.74 25.28
C ALA A 104 -25.05 -1.65 24.19
N ARG A 105 -26.37 -1.90 24.22
CA ARG A 105 -27.05 -2.69 23.18
C ARG A 105 -27.00 -2.02 21.81
N ASP A 106 -27.29 -0.72 21.75
CA ASP A 106 -27.21 0.06 20.50
C ASP A 106 -25.78 0.00 19.91
N THR A 107 -24.77 0.15 20.75
CA THR A 107 -23.36 0.03 20.35
C THR A 107 -23.03 -1.36 19.80
N LEU A 108 -23.49 -2.43 20.47
CA LEU A 108 -23.26 -3.80 19.99
C LEU A 108 -23.93 -4.06 18.63
N GLN A 109 -25.14 -3.55 18.43
CA GLN A 109 -25.85 -3.66 17.16
C GLN A 109 -25.15 -2.87 16.04
N PHE A 110 -24.62 -1.69 16.36
CA PHE A 110 -23.82 -0.90 15.43
C PHE A 110 -22.55 -1.65 15.01
N LEU A 111 -21.81 -2.22 15.96
CA LEU A 111 -20.59 -2.99 15.67
C LEU A 111 -20.86 -4.19 14.76
N ASP A 112 -21.95 -4.93 15.00
CA ASP A 112 -22.34 -6.08 14.19
C ASP A 112 -22.76 -5.67 12.77
N ALA A 113 -23.54 -4.59 12.64
CA ALA A 113 -24.04 -4.11 11.36
C ALA A 113 -22.92 -3.52 10.47
N PHE A 114 -21.99 -2.76 11.05
CA PHE A 114 -20.96 -2.05 10.29
C PHE A 114 -19.64 -2.83 10.16
N GLY A 115 -19.41 -3.86 10.99
CA GLY A 115 -18.20 -4.70 10.93
C GLY A 115 -17.89 -5.24 9.52
N PRO A 116 -18.84 -5.91 8.84
CA PRO A 116 -18.63 -6.41 7.48
C PRO A 116 -18.33 -5.29 6.45
N GLY A 117 -18.87 -4.09 6.66
CA GLY A 117 -18.60 -2.92 5.83
C GLY A 117 -17.15 -2.47 5.95
N LEU A 118 -16.64 -2.39 7.18
CA LEU A 118 -15.24 -2.05 7.46
C LEU A 118 -14.26 -3.07 6.88
N ASP A 119 -14.60 -4.36 6.96
CA ASP A 119 -13.79 -5.43 6.38
C ASP A 119 -13.72 -5.31 4.85
N LYS A 120 -14.84 -5.05 4.19
CA LYS A 120 -14.89 -4.82 2.74
C LYS A 120 -14.10 -3.58 2.34
N ALA A 121 -14.22 -2.48 3.08
CA ALA A 121 -13.44 -1.26 2.84
C ALA A 121 -11.92 -1.51 2.99
N SER A 122 -11.53 -2.27 4.01
CA SER A 122 -10.14 -2.66 4.23
C SER A 122 -9.60 -3.58 3.12
N ALA A 123 -10.41 -4.51 2.64
CA ALA A 123 -10.07 -5.36 1.49
C ALA A 123 -9.93 -4.54 0.20
N LEU A 124 -10.82 -3.57 -0.03
CA LEU A 124 -10.74 -2.65 -1.17
C LEU A 124 -9.44 -1.84 -1.14
N LYS A 125 -9.10 -1.25 0.02
CA LYS A 125 -7.83 -0.53 0.22
C LYS A 125 -6.63 -1.40 -0.15
N LYS A 126 -6.57 -2.64 0.36
CA LYS A 126 -5.46 -3.58 0.08
C LYS A 126 -5.35 -3.88 -1.42
N LYS A 127 -6.48 -4.15 -2.09
CA LYS A 127 -6.52 -4.41 -3.54
C LYS A 127 -6.05 -3.20 -4.34
N LEU A 128 -6.53 -2.00 -4.01
CA LEU A 128 -6.13 -0.76 -4.68
C LEU A 128 -4.62 -0.49 -4.51
N GLN A 129 -4.11 -0.62 -3.28
CA GLN A 129 -2.67 -0.48 -3.01
C GLN A 129 -1.84 -1.48 -3.83
N PHE A 130 -2.27 -2.74 -3.88
CA PHE A 130 -1.61 -3.76 -4.69
C PHE A 130 -1.61 -3.39 -6.18
N THR A 131 -2.75 -2.95 -6.74
CA THR A 131 -2.83 -2.52 -8.14
C THR A 131 -1.92 -1.33 -8.44
N LEU A 132 -1.85 -0.33 -7.57
CA LEU A 132 -0.94 0.81 -7.71
C LEU A 132 0.52 0.36 -7.70
N ASN A 133 0.89 -0.49 -6.75
CA ASN A 133 2.24 -1.02 -6.64
C ASN A 133 2.61 -1.91 -7.83
N SER A 134 1.69 -2.74 -8.31
CA SER A 134 1.88 -3.59 -9.48
C SER A 134 2.12 -2.76 -10.74
N ARG A 135 1.27 -1.76 -11.01
CA ARG A 135 1.46 -0.85 -12.16
C ARG A 135 2.77 -0.09 -12.08
N LYS A 136 3.13 0.40 -10.88
CA LYS A 136 4.42 1.06 -10.65
C LYS A 136 5.60 0.11 -10.87
N ALA A 137 5.50 -1.14 -10.42
CA ALA A 137 6.56 -2.13 -10.59
C ALA A 137 6.77 -2.48 -12.06
N SER A 138 5.71 -2.68 -12.84
CA SER A 138 5.80 -2.90 -14.29
C SER A 138 6.48 -1.72 -14.99
N LEU A 139 6.01 -0.49 -14.74
CA LEU A 139 6.63 0.71 -15.31
C LEU A 139 8.11 0.83 -14.91
N GLY A 140 8.45 0.53 -13.65
CA GLY A 140 9.83 0.55 -13.18
C GLY A 140 10.71 -0.50 -13.85
N PHE A 141 10.19 -1.71 -14.07
CA PHE A 141 10.88 -2.76 -14.81
C PHE A 141 11.18 -2.34 -16.25
N ASP A 142 10.16 -1.89 -16.98
CA ASP A 142 10.30 -1.44 -18.37
C ASP A 142 11.28 -0.26 -18.47
N SER A 143 11.20 0.69 -17.54
CA SER A 143 12.11 1.84 -17.49
C SER A 143 13.57 1.44 -17.28
N LEU A 144 13.82 0.44 -16.42
CA LEU A 144 15.17 -0.10 -16.19
C LEU A 144 15.71 -0.84 -17.41
N GLN A 145 14.86 -1.59 -18.11
CA GLN A 145 15.26 -2.25 -19.37
C GLN A 145 15.68 -1.21 -20.42
N ILE A 146 14.89 -0.14 -20.60
CA ILE A 146 15.24 0.94 -21.52
C ILE A 146 16.56 1.61 -21.10
N TYR A 147 16.77 1.84 -19.81
CA TYR A 147 18.03 2.39 -19.30
C TYR A 147 19.23 1.48 -19.64
N ASP A 148 19.12 0.17 -19.44
CA ASP A 148 20.20 -0.77 -19.75
C ASP A 148 20.49 -0.86 -21.26
N ILE A 149 19.46 -0.80 -22.10
CA ILE A 149 19.58 -0.72 -23.56
C ILE A 149 20.28 0.58 -23.96
N ALA A 150 19.81 1.72 -23.45
CA ALA A 150 20.41 3.04 -23.72
C ALA A 150 21.89 3.08 -23.28
N LYS A 151 22.22 2.49 -22.14
CA LYS A 151 23.60 2.36 -21.66
C LYS A 151 24.46 1.49 -22.58
N GLY A 152 23.88 0.47 -23.20
CA GLY A 152 24.56 -0.35 -24.21
C GLY A 152 24.85 0.45 -25.49
N LEU A 153 23.84 1.14 -26.00
CA LEU A 153 23.91 1.96 -27.22
C LEU A 153 24.90 3.13 -27.10
N ALA A 154 24.93 3.81 -25.95
CA ALA A 154 25.83 4.93 -25.70
C ALA A 154 27.34 4.56 -25.69
N ARG A 155 27.70 3.30 -25.93
CA ARG A 155 29.10 2.89 -26.16
C ARG A 155 29.54 3.14 -27.60
N ASP A 156 28.60 3.31 -28.51
CA ASP A 156 28.88 3.57 -29.92
C ASP A 156 29.18 5.07 -30.13
N PRO A 157 30.29 5.42 -30.81
CA PRO A 157 30.74 6.81 -30.95
C PRO A 157 29.75 7.71 -31.73
N ASP A 158 28.81 7.12 -32.46
CA ASP A 158 27.81 7.84 -33.27
C ASP A 158 26.55 8.25 -32.46
N SER A 159 26.51 8.02 -31.15
CA SER A 159 25.30 8.17 -30.31
C SER A 159 25.37 9.27 -29.24
N ALA A 160 25.95 10.43 -29.59
CA ALA A 160 26.16 11.57 -28.68
C ALA A 160 24.86 12.08 -28.00
N ASP A 161 23.71 12.00 -28.66
CA ASP A 161 22.42 12.46 -28.12
C ASP A 161 21.91 11.61 -26.93
N LEU A 162 22.37 10.35 -26.81
CA LEU A 162 21.96 9.45 -25.73
C LEU A 162 22.69 9.71 -24.41
N GLU A 163 23.87 10.33 -24.46
CA GLU A 163 24.68 10.59 -23.26
C GLU A 163 23.96 11.55 -22.30
N ALA A 164 23.43 12.65 -22.81
CA ALA A 164 22.69 13.64 -22.01
C ALA A 164 21.42 13.04 -21.38
N LEU A 165 20.71 12.15 -22.10
CA LEU A 165 19.56 11.43 -21.56
C LEU A 165 19.97 10.48 -20.44
N LEU A 166 21.05 9.73 -20.62
CA LEU A 166 21.58 8.81 -19.61
C LEU A 166 22.05 9.51 -18.35
N GLU A 167 22.64 10.70 -18.43
CA GLU A 167 23.01 11.47 -17.25
C GLU A 167 21.78 11.86 -16.42
N ASN A 168 20.72 12.32 -17.07
CA ASN A 168 19.45 12.61 -16.41
C ASN A 168 18.87 11.34 -15.76
N MET A 169 18.82 10.21 -16.49
CA MET A 169 18.33 8.94 -15.94
C MET A 169 19.19 8.44 -14.76
N ARG A 170 20.52 8.59 -14.82
CA ARG A 170 21.43 8.22 -13.72
C ARG A 170 21.20 9.06 -12.48
N ARG A 171 21.01 10.38 -12.66
CA ARG A 171 20.67 11.31 -11.58
C ARG A 171 19.35 10.89 -10.93
N ASP A 172 18.32 10.65 -11.73
CA ASP A 172 16.97 10.39 -11.26
C ASP A 172 16.81 8.97 -10.66
N LEU A 173 17.65 8.01 -11.08
CA LEU A 173 17.78 6.70 -10.42
C LEU A 173 18.39 6.78 -9.01
N GLY A 174 18.97 7.92 -8.63
CA GLY A 174 19.50 8.15 -7.28
C GLY A 174 20.64 7.21 -6.88
N ARG A 175 21.29 6.54 -7.85
CA ARG A 175 22.47 5.69 -7.63
C ARG A 175 23.69 6.56 -7.35
N SER A 176 23.72 7.22 -6.19
CA SER A 176 24.99 7.58 -5.57
C SER A 176 25.64 6.28 -5.11
N GLY A 177 26.85 6.00 -5.61
CA GLY A 177 27.62 4.82 -5.21
C GLY A 177 27.81 4.72 -3.69
N PRO A 178 28.28 3.56 -3.19
CA PRO A 178 28.59 3.40 -1.78
C PRO A 178 29.54 4.52 -1.36
N LYS A 179 29.06 5.42 -0.48
CA LYS A 179 29.94 6.33 0.26
C LYS A 179 30.76 5.43 1.16
N THR A 180 31.94 5.01 0.71
CA THR A 180 32.95 4.42 1.59
C THR A 180 33.14 5.40 2.74
N PRO A 181 32.87 5.02 4.00
CA PRO A 181 33.17 5.88 5.13
C PRO A 181 34.69 5.97 5.22
N SER A 182 35.26 7.01 4.59
CA SER A 182 36.67 7.38 4.72
C SER A 182 36.98 8.01 6.09
N ALA A 183 36.33 7.51 7.14
CA ALA A 183 36.41 8.01 8.52
C ALA A 183 37.05 6.99 9.49
N LEU A 184 37.86 6.07 8.99
CA LEU A 184 38.81 5.29 9.79
C LEU A 184 40.24 5.57 9.30
N LYS A 185 40.63 6.85 9.25
CA LYS A 185 42.04 7.24 9.14
C LYS A 185 42.34 8.49 9.94
N LYS A 186 42.42 8.29 11.26
CA LYS A 186 43.15 9.03 12.32
C LYS A 186 42.72 8.31 13.60
N VAL A 187 43.60 7.60 14.31
CA VAL A 187 44.68 8.16 15.12
C VAL A 187 45.89 7.22 15.10
N GLY A 188 47.08 7.81 15.00
CA GLY A 188 48.36 7.11 15.02
C GLY A 188 48.73 6.50 16.39
N PRO A 189 49.88 5.80 16.45
CA PRO A 189 50.29 5.00 17.59
C PRO A 189 51.16 5.82 18.56
N THR A 190 50.94 5.69 19.87
CA THR A 190 52.02 5.80 20.86
C THR A 190 51.69 4.93 22.09
N PRO A 191 52.67 4.19 22.64
CA PRO A 191 52.48 3.07 23.55
C PRO A 191 52.61 3.46 25.03
N GLY A 192 51.91 2.73 25.90
CA GLY A 192 51.99 2.93 27.35
C GLY A 192 51.35 1.78 28.13
N ILE A 193 52.20 0.80 28.42
CA ILE A 193 52.10 -0.36 29.32
C ILE A 193 51.13 -0.18 30.50
N GLY A 194 50.29 -1.20 30.72
CA GLY A 194 49.50 -1.36 31.94
C GLY A 194 48.58 -2.59 31.93
N VAL A 195 49.15 -3.79 32.03
CA VAL A 195 48.45 -5.03 32.44
C VAL A 195 48.42 -5.02 33.97
N PRO A 196 47.29 -5.25 34.67
CA PRO A 196 46.86 -6.61 35.03
C PRO A 196 45.32 -6.83 35.02
N THR A 197 44.82 -7.85 34.32
CA THR A 197 44.46 -9.19 34.86
C THR A 197 42.94 -9.31 35.13
N PRO A 198 42.30 -10.44 34.76
CA PRO A 198 40.88 -10.50 34.46
C PRO A 198 39.99 -10.82 35.68
N ARG A 199 38.81 -10.20 35.71
CA ARG A 199 37.71 -10.56 36.61
C ARG A 199 37.10 -11.88 36.12
N LEU A 200 37.36 -12.93 36.90
CA LEU A 200 36.83 -14.28 36.72
C LEU A 200 35.30 -14.27 36.55
N LEU A 201 34.89 -14.91 35.46
CA LEU A 201 33.53 -15.24 35.07
C LEU A 201 32.99 -16.29 36.04
N ALA A 202 31.86 -16.03 36.69
CA ALA A 202 31.15 -17.05 37.47
C ALA A 202 30.52 -18.06 36.50
N GLU A 203 30.99 -19.31 36.57
CA GLU A 203 30.41 -20.46 35.89
C GLU A 203 28.97 -20.68 36.37
N HIS A 204 28.02 -20.62 35.44
CA HIS A 204 26.62 -20.93 35.70
C HIS A 204 26.40 -22.43 35.51
N LYS A 205 26.10 -23.09 36.62
CA LYS A 205 25.80 -24.51 36.81
C LYS A 205 24.54 -24.94 36.02
N PRO A 206 24.60 -25.98 35.16
CA PRO A 206 23.39 -26.57 34.58
C PRO A 206 22.64 -27.39 35.63
N GLY A 207 21.36 -27.04 35.82
CA GLY A 207 20.44 -27.71 36.74
C GLY A 207 20.17 -29.16 36.35
N GLY A 208 20.27 -30.04 37.35
CA GLY A 208 20.00 -31.46 37.25
C GLY A 208 18.53 -31.75 36.97
N ARG A 209 18.31 -32.72 36.08
CA ARG A 209 17.05 -33.38 35.82
C ARG A 209 17.12 -34.72 36.53
N THR A 210 16.46 -34.82 37.67
CA THR A 210 15.87 -36.04 38.21
C THR A 210 14.35 -35.76 38.13
N ASP A 211 13.45 -36.67 37.79
CA ASP A 211 13.37 -38.05 38.20
C ASP A 211 12.75 -38.91 37.07
N ASP A 212 13.35 -40.07 36.87
CA ASP A 212 12.64 -41.30 36.53
C ASP A 212 11.72 -41.62 37.73
N ASP A 213 10.41 -41.74 37.51
CA ASP A 213 9.65 -42.77 38.21
C ASP A 213 8.46 -43.21 37.36
N ALA A 214 8.53 -44.49 37.03
CA ALA A 214 7.50 -45.26 36.41
C ALA A 214 6.50 -45.71 37.47
N GLU A 215 5.20 -45.65 37.18
CA GLU A 215 4.28 -46.71 37.61
C GLU A 215 3.29 -47.08 36.50
N PRO A 216 2.98 -48.38 36.33
CA PRO A 216 2.09 -48.89 35.32
C PRO A 216 0.64 -49.10 35.82
N ARG A 217 -0.27 -48.97 34.85
CA ARG A 217 -1.58 -49.62 34.67
C ARG A 217 -2.14 -50.50 35.82
N GLY A 218 -3.30 -50.07 36.32
CA GLY A 218 -4.41 -50.91 36.76
C GLY A 218 -5.68 -50.49 36.03
#